data_AF-A0A963QS46-F1
#
_entry.id   AF-A0A963QS46-F1
#
_cell.length_a   1.000
_cell.length_b   1.000
_cell.length_c   1.000
_cell.angle_alpha   90.00
_cell.angle_beta   90.00
_cell.angle_gamma   90.00
#
_symmetry.space_group_name_H-M   'P 1'
#
loop_
_entity.id
_entity.type
_entity.pdbx_description
1 polymer ?
#
loop_
_entity_poly.entity_id
_entity_poly.type
_entity_poly.pdbx_seq_one_letter_code
_entity_poly.pdbx_strand_id
1 'polypeptide(L)'
;MKFATNWTGNVLLVIAACLMLTACNERPKSPAFEFEFEPDNSPVEGGLRISTLRAAAIQRGLTRPEELWFDRRPKLEAVGSLIFDSPLMSLNSSISCRDCHLDEFSSTDGLPNAVGAGASGIGAARMHTGGDILPRNVLPLWGRGNKGFETFFWDGKVELDHGKVVSQFGSLANSSDPMLIAVQLPSVEIREMLADSGEVRRKLAQEDVTTAEGVQDQLTRRFKSDQIIGSKLAQAVKKDPEHIRFIDVAQALAAFIRHEFRVRSTRFHRFVFDDGPISQSELNGGILFYGRGRCAACHGGPYFSDLQFHAVAFPQAGFGKNGFG
;
A
#
# COMPACT_ATOMS: atom_id res chain seq x y z
N MET A 1 76.46 34.48 -29.46
CA MET A 1 77.16 33.84 -30.60
C MET A 1 76.11 33.12 -31.43
N LYS A 2 75.71 33.73 -32.56
CA LYS A 2 75.93 33.26 -33.96
C LYS A 2 75.07 32.00 -34.29
N PHE A 3 73.95 32.09 -35.01
CA PHE A 3 73.69 32.35 -36.46
C PHE A 3 72.99 31.07 -37.01
N ALA A 4 71.74 31.17 -37.50
CA ALA A 4 71.30 31.12 -38.91
C ALA A 4 71.41 29.70 -39.55
N THR A 5 70.44 29.16 -40.29
CA THR A 5 69.77 29.63 -41.54
C THR A 5 68.57 28.69 -41.85
N ASN A 6 67.36 29.21 -42.11
CA ASN A 6 66.66 29.45 -43.40
C ASN A 6 66.16 28.23 -44.20
N TRP A 7 64.83 28.20 -44.47
CA TRP A 7 64.19 28.27 -45.82
C TRP A 7 62.66 28.11 -45.67
N THR A 8 61.86 29.20 -45.65
CA THR A 8 61.11 29.83 -46.77
C THR A 8 60.05 28.97 -47.47
N GLY A 9 58.78 29.40 -47.37
CA GLY A 9 57.70 28.95 -48.25
C GLY A 9 56.30 29.34 -47.76
N ASN A 10 55.89 30.60 -47.97
CA ASN A 10 54.51 31.08 -47.84
C ASN A 10 53.59 30.40 -48.87
N VAL A 11 52.40 29.91 -48.49
CA VAL A 11 51.15 30.12 -49.24
C VAL A 11 49.96 30.10 -48.27
N LEU A 12 49.11 31.11 -48.39
CA LEU A 12 47.80 31.27 -47.75
C LEU A 12 46.86 30.05 -48.02
N LEU A 13 45.84 29.91 -47.17
CA LEU A 13 44.41 29.96 -47.53
C LEU A 13 43.56 28.87 -46.80
N VAL A 14 42.42 29.36 -46.29
CA VAL A 14 41.16 28.67 -45.93
C VAL A 14 41.07 28.00 -44.56
N ILE A 15 40.59 28.81 -43.61
CA ILE A 15 39.74 28.39 -42.50
C ILE A 15 38.46 27.79 -43.11
N ALA A 16 38.23 26.50 -42.92
CA ALA A 16 36.94 25.86 -43.11
C ALA A 16 36.61 25.00 -41.88
N ALA A 17 35.41 25.22 -41.35
CA ALA A 17 34.94 24.78 -40.05
C ALA A 17 34.90 23.25 -39.89
N CYS A 18 35.58 22.73 -38.87
CA CYS A 18 35.29 21.42 -38.29
C CYS A 18 33.96 21.50 -37.53
N LEU A 19 32.85 21.24 -38.22
CA LEU A 19 31.60 20.84 -37.58
C LEU A 19 31.77 19.40 -37.07
N MET A 20 31.93 19.27 -35.76
CA MET A 20 31.86 17.99 -35.07
C MET A 20 30.46 17.40 -35.26
N LEU A 21 30.38 16.26 -35.94
CA LEU A 21 29.23 15.38 -35.93
C LEU A 21 29.07 14.80 -34.51
N THR A 22 28.23 15.43 -33.70
CA THR A 22 27.63 14.81 -32.51
C THR A 22 26.63 13.76 -32.99
N ALA A 23 27.11 12.53 -33.16
CA ALA A 23 26.24 11.38 -33.33
C ALA A 23 25.41 11.18 -32.05
N CYS A 24 24.12 11.49 -32.13
CA CYS A 24 23.14 11.12 -31.12
C CYS A 24 23.11 9.60 -30.99
N ASN A 25 23.34 9.11 -29.77
CA ASN A 25 23.29 7.71 -29.42
C ASN A 25 21.81 7.31 -29.20
N GLU A 26 21.06 7.10 -30.28
CA GLU A 26 19.75 6.46 -30.20
C GLU A 26 19.94 4.94 -30.16
N ARG A 27 19.67 4.33 -29.00
CA ARG A 27 19.55 2.87 -28.90
C ARG A 27 18.33 2.44 -29.74
N PRO A 28 18.43 1.39 -30.57
CA PRO A 28 17.26 0.84 -31.22
C PRO A 28 16.33 0.29 -30.12
N LYS A 29 15.12 0.85 -30.03
CA LYS A 29 14.05 0.25 -29.22
C LYS A 29 13.75 -1.12 -29.84
N SER A 30 13.92 -2.17 -29.04
CA SER A 30 13.35 -3.48 -29.34
C SER A 30 11.86 -3.32 -29.64
N PRO A 31 11.30 -4.00 -30.64
CA PRO A 31 9.88 -3.89 -30.93
C PRO A 31 9.11 -4.45 -29.73
N ALA A 32 8.55 -3.56 -28.91
CA ALA A 32 7.49 -3.94 -28.01
C ALA A 32 6.35 -4.40 -28.91
N PHE A 33 5.94 -5.65 -28.76
CA PHE A 33 4.69 -6.12 -29.32
C PHE A 33 3.58 -5.48 -28.47
N GLU A 34 3.31 -4.20 -28.72
CA GLU A 34 2.17 -3.49 -28.18
C GLU A 34 0.94 -4.08 -28.87
N PHE A 35 0.29 -5.01 -28.19
CA PHE A 35 -1.07 -5.38 -28.55
C PHE A 35 -1.95 -4.18 -28.21
N GLU A 36 -2.12 -3.27 -29.16
CA GLU A 36 -3.12 -2.21 -29.09
C GLU A 36 -4.51 -2.86 -29.10
N PHE A 37 -4.95 -3.28 -27.92
CA PHE A 37 -6.35 -3.55 -27.68
C PHE A 37 -7.04 -2.19 -27.58
N GLU A 38 -7.58 -1.68 -28.69
CA GLU A 38 -8.54 -0.59 -28.61
C GLU A 38 -9.86 -1.18 -28.07
N PRO A 39 -10.24 -0.88 -26.81
CA PRO A 39 -11.51 -1.37 -26.28
C PRO A 39 -12.65 -0.73 -27.08
N ASP A 40 -13.54 -1.55 -27.60
CA ASP A 40 -14.80 -1.07 -28.16
C ASP A 40 -15.60 -0.37 -27.05
N ASN A 41 -15.64 0.96 -27.16
CA ASN A 41 -16.32 1.88 -26.26
C ASN A 41 -17.72 2.29 -26.76
N SER A 42 -18.23 1.61 -27.80
CA SER A 42 -19.60 1.84 -28.24
C SER A 42 -20.61 1.51 -27.12
N PRO A 43 -21.70 2.28 -27.00
CA PRO A 43 -22.80 1.96 -26.10
C PRO A 43 -23.39 0.59 -26.46
N VAL A 44 -23.59 -0.26 -25.46
CA VAL A 44 -24.10 -1.61 -25.72
C VAL A 44 -25.60 -1.62 -25.96
N GLU A 45 -26.02 -2.13 -27.13
CA GLU A 45 -27.39 -2.62 -27.36
C GLU A 45 -27.49 -4.09 -26.93
N GLY A 46 -28.12 -4.35 -25.79
CA GLY A 46 -28.21 -5.73 -25.26
C GLY A 46 -28.85 -5.84 -23.89
N GLY A 47 -30.15 -5.56 -23.79
CA GLY A 47 -30.89 -5.51 -22.52
C GLY A 47 -30.76 -6.78 -21.65
N LEU A 48 -30.76 -7.97 -22.26
CA LEU A 48 -30.62 -9.22 -21.50
C LEU A 48 -29.22 -9.40 -20.90
N ARG A 49 -28.16 -9.05 -21.64
CA ARG A 49 -26.78 -9.20 -21.15
C ARG A 49 -26.49 -8.23 -20.02
N ILE A 50 -26.94 -6.98 -20.16
CA ILE A 50 -26.81 -5.94 -19.13
C ILE A 50 -27.54 -6.37 -17.85
N SER A 51 -28.82 -6.72 -17.95
CA SER A 51 -29.62 -7.14 -16.79
C SER A 51 -29.03 -8.39 -16.11
N THR A 52 -28.54 -9.36 -16.90
CA THR A 52 -27.86 -10.55 -16.37
C THR A 52 -26.59 -10.18 -15.59
N LEU A 53 -25.74 -9.31 -16.13
CA LEU A 53 -24.50 -8.90 -15.44
C LEU A 53 -24.80 -8.17 -14.12
N ARG A 54 -25.77 -7.26 -14.11
CA ARG A 54 -26.19 -6.56 -12.88
C ARG A 54 -26.69 -7.54 -11.82
N ALA A 55 -27.58 -8.45 -12.22
CA ALA A 55 -28.12 -9.46 -11.33
C ALA A 55 -27.02 -10.38 -10.77
N ALA A 56 -26.06 -10.79 -11.61
CA ALA A 56 -24.95 -11.63 -11.19
C ALA A 56 -24.03 -10.93 -10.18
N ALA A 57 -23.76 -9.63 -10.37
CA ALA A 57 -22.95 -8.85 -9.43
C ALA A 57 -23.62 -8.75 -8.05
N ILE A 58 -24.92 -8.44 -8.01
CA ILE A 58 -25.69 -8.37 -6.76
C ILE A 58 -25.78 -9.75 -6.10
N GLN A 59 -26.09 -10.80 -6.88
CA GLN A 59 -26.17 -12.18 -6.37
C GLN A 59 -24.83 -12.64 -5.77
N ARG A 60 -23.71 -12.15 -6.30
CA ARG A 60 -22.37 -12.42 -5.78
C ARG A 60 -21.93 -11.47 -4.66
N GLY A 61 -22.84 -10.67 -4.12
CA GLY A 61 -22.63 -9.91 -2.90
C GLY A 61 -22.06 -8.51 -3.10
N LEU A 62 -22.08 -7.96 -4.33
CA LEU A 62 -21.82 -6.53 -4.48
C LEU A 62 -22.90 -5.73 -3.75
N THR A 63 -22.50 -4.80 -2.90
CA THR A 63 -23.39 -3.89 -2.15
C THR A 63 -23.11 -2.44 -2.51
N ARG A 64 -23.98 -1.52 -2.07
CA ARG A 64 -23.67 -0.10 -2.19
C ARG A 64 -22.52 0.28 -1.24
N PRO A 65 -21.57 1.14 -1.65
CA PRO A 65 -20.42 1.50 -0.81
C PRO A 65 -20.81 2.09 0.56
N GLU A 66 -21.91 2.84 0.61
CA GLU A 66 -22.40 3.53 1.81
C GLU A 66 -22.75 2.55 2.94
N GLU A 67 -23.18 1.34 2.60
CA GLU A 67 -23.52 0.28 3.56
C GLU A 67 -22.28 -0.24 4.29
N LEU A 68 -21.10 -0.08 3.69
CA LEU A 68 -19.83 -0.59 4.18
C LEU A 68 -19.13 0.38 5.15
N TRP A 69 -19.60 1.62 5.26
CA TRP A 69 -18.90 2.66 6.01
C TRP A 69 -19.23 2.61 7.50
N PHE A 70 -18.22 2.83 8.33
CA PHE A 70 -18.41 3.20 9.74
C PHE A 70 -18.79 4.67 9.87
N ASP A 71 -19.41 5.03 10.99
CA ASP A 71 -19.70 6.43 11.32
C ASP A 71 -18.43 7.27 11.38
N ARG A 72 -18.52 8.50 10.85
CA ARG A 72 -17.41 9.46 10.82
C ARG A 72 -16.96 9.84 12.23
N ARG A 73 -15.65 9.95 12.41
CA ARG A 73 -15.02 10.46 13.65
C ARG A 73 -13.98 11.53 13.29
N PRO A 74 -14.40 12.75 12.88
CA PRO A 74 -13.51 13.73 12.25
C PRO A 74 -12.26 14.11 13.06
N LYS A 75 -12.38 14.20 14.39
CA LYS A 75 -11.23 14.49 15.25
C LYS A 75 -10.19 13.37 15.26
N LEU A 76 -10.64 12.11 15.28
CA LEU A 76 -9.77 10.93 15.21
C LEU A 76 -9.18 10.77 13.82
N GLU A 77 -9.97 10.97 12.78
CA GLU A 77 -9.51 10.95 11.39
C GLU A 77 -8.39 11.98 11.15
N ALA A 78 -8.58 13.21 11.64
CA ALA A 78 -7.60 14.28 11.45
C ALA A 78 -6.26 14.00 12.15
N VAL A 79 -6.27 13.56 13.42
CA VAL A 79 -5.02 13.21 14.10
C VAL A 79 -4.44 11.88 13.60
N GLY A 80 -5.28 10.95 13.15
CA GLY A 80 -4.86 9.71 12.51
C GLY A 80 -4.09 9.95 11.22
N SER A 81 -4.47 10.94 10.41
CA SER A 81 -3.69 11.35 9.23
C SER A 81 -2.30 11.84 9.63
N LEU A 82 -2.20 12.67 10.68
CA LEU A 82 -0.90 13.14 11.17
C LEU A 82 -0.02 11.97 11.67
N ILE A 83 -0.62 11.00 12.36
CA ILE A 83 0.08 9.79 12.82
C ILE A 83 0.54 8.93 11.63
N PHE A 84 -0.30 8.78 10.60
CA PHE A 84 0.00 8.00 9.41
C PHE A 84 1.25 8.53 8.67
N ASP A 85 1.39 9.85 8.60
CA ASP A 85 2.52 10.54 7.98
C ASP A 85 3.71 10.73 8.94
N SER A 86 3.60 10.31 10.21
CA SER A 86 4.60 10.60 11.24
C SER A 86 5.65 9.48 11.36
N PRO A 87 6.95 9.80 11.31
CA PRO A 87 7.99 8.84 11.62
C PRO A 87 8.03 8.47 13.12
N LEU A 88 7.30 9.17 14.00
CA LEU A 88 7.21 8.81 15.42
C LEU A 88 6.65 7.39 15.65
N MET A 89 6.00 6.81 14.64
CA MET A 89 5.51 5.43 14.67
C MET A 89 6.64 4.39 14.55
N SER A 90 7.84 4.77 14.06
CA SER A 90 8.99 3.88 14.02
C SER A 90 9.96 4.13 15.18
N LEU A 91 10.57 3.06 15.70
CA LEU A 91 11.42 3.17 16.89
C LEU A 91 12.65 4.05 16.66
N ASN A 92 13.17 4.10 15.45
CA ASN A 92 14.30 4.94 15.04
C ASN A 92 13.90 6.27 14.38
N SER A 93 12.60 6.59 14.31
CA SER A 93 12.06 7.77 13.63
C SER A 93 12.50 7.96 12.18
N SER A 94 12.69 6.85 11.43
CA SER A 94 13.13 6.87 10.03
C SER A 94 12.03 6.57 9.01
N ILE A 95 10.86 6.06 9.43
CA ILE A 95 9.82 5.60 8.52
C ILE A 95 8.43 5.79 9.13
N SER A 96 7.45 6.08 8.28
CA SER A 96 6.03 6.26 8.60
C SER A 96 5.18 5.26 7.80
N CYS A 97 3.86 5.24 8.05
CA CYS A 97 2.95 4.43 7.24
C CYS A 97 2.95 4.93 5.78
N ARG A 98 3.07 6.24 5.59
CA ARG A 98 3.04 6.92 4.29
C ARG A 98 4.15 6.48 3.34
N ASP A 99 5.33 6.14 3.87
CA ASP A 99 6.48 5.75 3.03
C ASP A 99 6.23 4.44 2.26
N CYS A 100 5.35 3.58 2.76
CA CYS A 100 4.94 2.33 2.13
C CYS A 100 3.54 2.40 1.49
N HIS A 101 2.66 3.29 1.96
CA HIS A 101 1.29 3.41 1.48
C HIS A 101 1.11 4.73 0.71
N LEU A 102 1.62 4.75 -0.53
CA LEU A 102 1.69 5.94 -1.38
C LEU A 102 0.44 6.06 -2.26
N ASP A 103 -0.09 7.28 -2.38
CA ASP A 103 -1.29 7.54 -3.19
C ASP A 103 -1.05 7.24 -4.68
N GLU A 104 0.15 7.54 -5.19
CA GLU A 104 0.58 7.28 -6.58
C GLU A 104 0.42 5.81 -6.98
N PHE A 105 0.65 4.89 -6.03
CA PHE A 105 0.55 3.44 -6.25
C PHE A 105 -0.70 2.84 -5.58
N SER A 106 -1.78 3.62 -5.46
CA SER A 106 -3.06 3.17 -4.90
C SER A 106 -2.93 2.60 -3.47
N SER A 107 -2.20 3.33 -2.60
CA SER A 107 -1.91 2.94 -1.22
C SER A 107 -0.97 1.73 -1.10
N THR A 108 -0.08 1.55 -2.09
CA THR A 108 1.04 0.60 -2.03
C THR A 108 2.36 1.36 -2.24
N ASP A 109 3.48 0.66 -2.26
CA ASP A 109 4.80 1.25 -2.52
C ASP A 109 5.25 1.09 -3.97
N GLY A 110 4.44 0.46 -4.83
CA GLY A 110 4.77 0.21 -6.24
C GLY A 110 5.85 -0.86 -6.45
N LEU A 111 6.17 -1.67 -5.43
CA LEU A 111 7.24 -2.67 -5.50
C LEU A 111 6.71 -4.12 -5.44
N PRO A 112 7.38 -5.08 -6.11
CA PRO A 112 7.07 -6.51 -5.95
C PRO A 112 7.33 -7.03 -4.54
N ASN A 113 8.32 -6.47 -3.86
CA ASN A 113 8.66 -6.72 -2.47
C ASN A 113 8.95 -5.37 -1.83
N ALA A 114 8.38 -5.12 -0.65
CA ALA A 114 8.60 -3.87 0.05
C ALA A 114 10.04 -3.70 0.50
N VAL A 115 10.43 -2.45 0.78
CA VAL A 115 11.68 -2.13 1.47
C VAL A 115 11.33 -1.32 2.70
N GLY A 116 11.78 -1.76 3.87
CA GLY A 116 11.35 -1.19 5.14
C GLY A 116 12.31 -0.15 5.73
N ALA A 117 12.50 -0.17 7.05
CA ALA A 117 13.30 0.82 7.77
C ALA A 117 14.74 0.91 7.24
N GLY A 118 15.22 2.14 7.05
CA GLY A 118 16.57 2.42 6.55
C GLY A 118 16.63 2.76 5.05
N ALA A 119 15.56 2.51 4.29
CA ALA A 119 15.43 3.00 2.92
C ALA A 119 14.95 4.45 2.85
N SER A 120 15.27 5.15 1.77
CA SER A 120 14.77 6.51 1.47
C SER A 120 14.28 6.65 0.03
N GLY A 121 13.44 7.65 -0.24
CA GLY A 121 12.78 7.84 -1.54
C GLY A 121 11.44 7.10 -1.64
N ILE A 122 10.91 6.97 -2.86
CA ILE A 122 9.61 6.34 -3.15
C ILE A 122 9.73 5.36 -4.31
N GLY A 123 8.85 4.35 -4.37
CA GLY A 123 8.85 3.38 -5.46
C GLY A 123 10.20 2.71 -5.66
N ALA A 124 10.56 2.50 -6.94
CA ALA A 124 11.82 1.86 -7.33
C ALA A 124 13.08 2.55 -6.77
N ALA A 125 13.02 3.86 -6.46
CA ALA A 125 14.17 4.55 -5.87
C ALA A 125 14.55 3.98 -4.49
N ARG A 126 13.57 3.49 -3.71
CA ARG A 126 13.83 2.87 -2.39
C ARG A 126 14.71 1.62 -2.47
N MET A 127 14.68 0.91 -3.60
CA MET A 127 15.47 -0.31 -3.79
C MET A 127 16.99 -0.04 -3.83
N HIS A 128 17.41 1.22 -3.98
CA HIS A 128 18.80 1.60 -4.19
C HIS A 128 19.39 2.45 -3.05
N THR A 129 18.62 2.73 -2.00
CA THR A 129 18.99 3.71 -0.97
C THR A 129 19.22 3.10 0.41
N GLY A 130 19.19 1.76 0.52
CA GLY A 130 19.35 1.01 1.76
C GLY A 130 18.04 0.38 2.24
N GLY A 131 18.04 -0.13 3.47
CA GLY A 131 16.89 -0.79 4.11
C GLY A 131 16.74 -2.26 3.74
N ASP A 132 16.08 -3.00 4.61
CA ASP A 132 15.84 -4.43 4.41
C ASP A 132 14.68 -4.65 3.45
N ILE A 133 14.88 -5.56 2.49
CA ILE A 133 13.80 -6.02 1.62
C ILE A 133 12.87 -6.92 2.46
N LEU A 134 11.56 -6.70 2.36
CA LEU A 134 10.52 -7.45 3.04
C LEU A 134 10.08 -8.65 2.19
N PRO A 135 9.65 -9.75 2.81
CA PRO A 135 9.34 -10.99 2.10
C PRO A 135 8.04 -10.94 1.28
N ARG A 136 7.28 -9.85 1.34
CA ARG A 136 5.99 -9.66 0.64
C ARG A 136 5.85 -8.23 0.12
N ASN A 137 4.95 -8.04 -0.84
CA ASN A 137 4.52 -6.70 -1.27
C ASN A 137 3.58 -6.03 -0.26
N VAL A 138 3.47 -4.71 -0.36
CA VAL A 138 2.50 -3.91 0.40
C VAL A 138 1.08 -4.18 -0.09
N LEU A 139 0.16 -4.38 0.85
CA LEU A 139 -1.27 -4.50 0.55
C LEU A 139 -1.90 -3.11 0.42
N PRO A 140 -2.70 -2.83 -0.63
CA PRO A 140 -3.42 -1.56 -0.75
C PRO A 140 -4.46 -1.44 0.37
N LEU A 141 -4.61 -0.25 0.97
CA LEU A 141 -5.56 -0.05 2.07
C LEU A 141 -7.02 0.09 1.64
N TRP A 142 -7.29 0.26 0.34
CA TRP A 142 -8.65 0.46 -0.19
C TRP A 142 -9.61 -0.66 0.24
N GLY A 143 -10.68 -0.28 0.94
CA GLY A 143 -11.73 -1.15 1.47
C GLY A 143 -11.37 -1.91 2.74
N ARG A 144 -10.10 -1.96 3.17
CA ARG A 144 -9.66 -2.80 4.30
C ARG A 144 -10.15 -2.32 5.67
N GLY A 145 -10.55 -1.07 5.78
CA GLY A 145 -11.16 -0.52 7.00
C GLY A 145 -12.68 -0.66 7.06
N ASN A 146 -13.34 -1.04 5.96
CA ASN A 146 -14.80 -1.07 5.89
C ASN A 146 -15.40 -2.24 6.69
N LYS A 147 -16.72 -2.18 6.93
CA LYS A 147 -17.48 -3.19 7.68
C LYS A 147 -17.38 -4.57 7.00
N GLY A 148 -17.16 -5.62 7.78
CA GLY A 148 -17.03 -6.98 7.27
C GLY A 148 -15.67 -7.30 6.63
N PHE A 149 -14.70 -6.37 6.66
CA PHE A 149 -13.31 -6.71 6.36
C PHE A 149 -12.62 -7.19 7.65
N GLU A 150 -12.51 -8.50 7.81
CA GLU A 150 -12.21 -9.13 9.10
C GLU A 150 -10.85 -9.85 9.17
N THR A 151 -10.22 -10.09 8.02
CA THR A 151 -8.95 -10.82 7.90
C THR A 151 -7.87 -9.92 7.31
N PHE A 152 -6.76 -9.74 8.04
CA PHE A 152 -5.68 -8.82 7.68
C PHE A 152 -4.36 -9.57 7.45
N PHE A 153 -3.50 -8.92 6.67
CA PHE A 153 -2.23 -9.47 6.16
C PHE A 153 -2.40 -10.65 5.21
N TRP A 154 -1.34 -10.93 4.44
CA TRP A 154 -1.35 -12.02 3.46
C TRP A 154 -1.54 -13.42 4.06
N ASP A 155 -1.18 -13.60 5.33
CA ASP A 155 -1.25 -14.86 6.07
C ASP A 155 -2.34 -14.89 7.14
N GLY A 156 -3.22 -13.89 7.20
CA GLY A 156 -4.33 -13.88 8.17
C GLY A 156 -3.90 -13.74 9.62
N LYS A 157 -2.67 -13.27 9.87
CA LYS A 157 -2.13 -13.19 11.24
C LYS A 157 -2.90 -12.24 12.18
N VAL A 158 -3.91 -11.54 11.65
CA VAL A 158 -4.98 -10.89 12.42
C VAL A 158 -6.31 -11.19 11.74
N GLU A 159 -7.20 -11.89 12.43
CA GLU A 159 -8.53 -12.25 11.93
C GLU A 159 -9.59 -12.20 13.02
N LEU A 160 -10.84 -11.92 12.65
CA LEU A 160 -11.98 -12.13 13.53
C LEU A 160 -12.53 -13.54 13.34
N ASP A 161 -12.38 -14.38 14.37
CA ASP A 161 -12.89 -15.75 14.38
C ASP A 161 -13.90 -15.93 15.53
N HIS A 162 -15.12 -16.35 15.21
CA HIS A 162 -16.21 -16.55 16.18
C HIS A 162 -16.40 -15.38 17.18
N GLY A 163 -16.25 -14.14 16.71
CA GLY A 163 -16.38 -12.92 17.52
C GLY A 163 -15.17 -12.58 18.39
N LYS A 164 -14.04 -13.27 18.23
CA LYS A 164 -12.78 -12.99 18.91
C LYS A 164 -11.68 -12.68 17.89
N VAL A 165 -10.84 -11.71 18.19
CA VAL A 165 -9.68 -11.42 17.33
C VAL A 165 -8.57 -12.41 17.66
N VAL A 166 -8.18 -13.21 16.68
CA VAL A 166 -7.00 -14.06 16.71
C VAL A 166 -5.85 -13.25 16.14
N SER A 167 -4.75 -13.12 16.90
CA SER A 167 -3.57 -12.38 16.43
C SER A 167 -2.27 -12.82 17.11
N GLN A 168 -1.15 -12.33 16.58
CA GLN A 168 0.18 -12.53 17.17
C GLN A 168 0.32 -11.92 18.57
N PHE A 169 -0.52 -10.97 18.99
CA PHE A 169 -0.51 -10.44 20.36
C PHE A 169 -1.13 -11.40 21.39
N GLY A 170 -1.75 -12.51 20.94
CA GLY A 170 -2.37 -13.47 21.84
C GLY A 170 -3.36 -12.81 22.81
N SER A 171 -3.20 -13.07 24.11
CA SER A 171 -4.03 -12.47 25.17
C SER A 171 -3.80 -10.97 25.39
N LEU A 172 -2.76 -10.37 24.80
CA LEU A 172 -2.50 -8.93 24.88
C LEU A 172 -3.27 -8.12 23.82
N ALA A 173 -4.00 -8.80 22.92
CA ALA A 173 -4.92 -8.13 22.01
C ALA A 173 -5.96 -7.32 22.82
N ASN A 174 -5.89 -6.00 22.70
CA ASN A 174 -6.61 -5.05 23.56
C ASN A 174 -7.94 -4.55 22.94
N SER A 175 -8.44 -5.25 21.91
CA SER A 175 -9.61 -4.86 21.14
C SER A 175 -10.25 -6.06 20.44
N SER A 176 -11.58 -6.06 20.34
CA SER A 176 -12.35 -7.00 19.49
C SER A 176 -12.49 -6.54 18.04
N ASP A 177 -12.00 -5.35 17.72
CA ASP A 177 -11.94 -4.79 16.37
C ASP A 177 -10.60 -5.20 15.71
N PRO A 178 -10.61 -6.10 14.71
CA PRO A 178 -9.39 -6.62 14.10
C PRO A 178 -8.56 -5.53 13.41
N MET A 179 -9.19 -4.46 12.92
CA MET A 179 -8.46 -3.32 12.34
C MET A 179 -7.61 -2.60 13.39
N LEU A 180 -8.11 -2.45 14.63
CA LEU A 180 -7.33 -1.84 15.71
C LEU A 180 -6.11 -2.67 16.07
N ILE A 181 -6.18 -3.99 15.92
CA ILE A 181 -5.04 -4.89 16.14
C ILE A 181 -4.07 -4.82 14.96
N ALA A 182 -4.57 -4.87 13.73
CA ALA A 182 -3.76 -4.86 12.52
C ALA A 182 -2.86 -3.61 12.42
N VAL A 183 -3.38 -2.41 12.74
CA VAL A 183 -2.60 -1.17 12.67
C VAL A 183 -1.48 -1.07 13.71
N GLN A 184 -1.51 -1.91 14.76
CA GLN A 184 -0.48 -1.91 15.80
C GLN A 184 0.74 -2.74 15.39
N LEU A 185 0.57 -3.77 14.56
CA LEU A 185 1.65 -4.72 14.26
C LEU A 185 2.87 -4.10 13.56
N PRO A 186 2.72 -3.24 12.51
CA PRO A 186 3.89 -2.67 11.83
C PRO A 186 4.88 -1.96 12.77
N SER A 187 4.38 -1.33 13.84
CA SER A 187 5.19 -0.63 14.85
C SER A 187 6.16 -1.53 15.64
N VAL A 188 5.91 -2.84 15.64
CA VAL A 188 6.68 -3.85 16.36
C VAL A 188 7.30 -4.91 15.44
N GLU A 189 7.14 -4.78 14.13
CA GLU A 189 7.71 -5.69 13.14
C GLU A 189 9.14 -5.28 12.77
N ILE A 190 10.06 -6.23 12.93
CA ILE A 190 11.46 -6.08 12.53
C ILE A 190 11.52 -6.02 11.01
N ARG A 191 12.39 -5.15 10.48
CA ARG A 191 12.51 -4.74 9.08
C ARG A 191 11.41 -3.77 8.63
N GLU A 192 10.24 -3.72 9.27
CA GLU A 192 9.21 -2.71 8.96
C GLU A 192 9.49 -1.39 9.67
N MET A 193 8.95 -1.18 10.88
CA MET A 193 9.14 0.05 11.66
C MET A 193 10.16 -0.12 12.80
N LEU A 194 10.69 -1.33 12.96
CA LEU A 194 11.89 -1.61 13.74
C LEU A 194 13.05 -1.95 12.82
N ALA A 195 14.14 -1.17 12.86
CA ALA A 195 15.33 -1.44 12.08
C ALA A 195 16.00 -2.77 12.49
N ASP A 196 16.45 -3.55 11.52
CA ASP A 196 17.03 -4.87 11.75
C ASP A 196 18.51 -4.80 12.19
N SER A 197 18.71 -4.28 13.41
CA SER A 197 20.04 -4.16 14.01
C SER A 197 20.34 -5.30 14.99
N GLY A 198 21.62 -5.58 15.21
CA GLY A 198 22.04 -6.57 16.21
C GLY A 198 21.53 -6.25 17.63
N GLU A 199 21.34 -4.97 17.97
CA GLU A 199 20.73 -4.56 19.23
C GLU A 199 19.23 -4.87 19.28
N VAL A 200 18.49 -4.50 18.23
CA VAL A 200 17.05 -4.79 18.12
C VAL A 200 16.80 -6.29 18.19
N ARG A 201 17.55 -7.11 17.45
CA ARG A 201 17.44 -8.57 17.52
C ARG A 201 17.67 -9.10 18.93
N ARG A 202 18.75 -8.67 19.61
CA ARG A 202 19.06 -9.15 20.97
C ARG A 202 18.02 -8.71 22.01
N LYS A 203 17.45 -7.51 21.90
CA LYS A 203 16.57 -6.94 22.92
C LYS A 203 15.08 -7.21 22.67
N LEU A 204 14.66 -7.24 21.40
CA LEU A 204 13.24 -7.22 21.01
C LEU A 204 12.76 -8.50 20.34
N ALA A 205 13.65 -9.27 19.68
CA ALA A 205 13.28 -10.56 19.08
C ALA A 205 13.26 -11.67 20.15
N GLN A 206 12.24 -11.63 21.00
CA GLN A 206 11.98 -12.61 22.06
C GLN A 206 10.82 -13.52 21.68
N GLU A 207 10.69 -14.66 22.35
CA GLU A 207 9.58 -15.61 22.18
C GLU A 207 8.28 -15.18 22.89
N ASP A 208 8.26 -13.96 23.45
CA ASP A 208 7.15 -13.40 24.21
C ASP A 208 6.73 -12.03 23.64
N VAL A 209 5.44 -11.74 23.77
CA VAL A 209 4.75 -10.56 23.25
C VAL A 209 4.93 -9.31 24.12
N THR A 210 5.46 -9.43 25.34
CA THR A 210 5.68 -8.28 26.24
C THR A 210 6.69 -7.26 25.69
N THR A 211 7.62 -7.67 24.82
CA THR A 211 8.54 -6.73 24.15
C THR A 211 7.79 -5.76 23.25
N ALA A 212 6.67 -6.17 22.66
CA ALA A 212 5.82 -5.31 21.86
C ALA A 212 5.19 -4.19 22.71
N GLU A 213 4.70 -4.50 23.92
CA GLU A 213 4.18 -3.50 24.86
C GLU A 213 5.27 -2.48 25.21
N GLY A 214 6.49 -2.95 25.50
CA GLY A 214 7.63 -2.07 25.81
C GLY A 214 8.01 -1.12 24.66
N VAL A 215 7.90 -1.56 23.41
CA VAL A 215 8.07 -0.71 22.22
C VAL A 215 6.92 0.29 22.13
N GLN A 216 5.68 -0.18 22.20
CA GLN A 216 4.49 0.65 22.06
C GLN A 216 4.36 1.71 23.16
N ASP A 217 4.81 1.41 24.38
CA ASP A 217 4.93 2.37 25.48
C ASP A 217 5.95 3.47 25.17
N GLN A 218 7.08 3.13 24.55
CA GLN A 218 8.06 4.12 24.09
C GLN A 218 7.46 5.03 23.01
N LEU A 219 6.77 4.45 22.02
CA LEU A 219 6.09 5.22 20.97
C LEU A 219 4.99 6.12 21.56
N THR A 220 4.20 5.59 22.50
CA THR A 220 3.16 6.36 23.21
C THR A 220 3.75 7.57 23.92
N ARG A 221 4.89 7.43 24.63
CA ARG A 221 5.57 8.56 25.27
C ARG A 221 6.02 9.63 24.27
N ARG A 222 6.45 9.24 23.07
CA ARG A 222 6.81 10.17 22.00
C ARG A 222 5.58 10.92 21.49
N PHE A 223 4.48 10.22 21.21
CA PHE A 223 3.23 10.87 20.80
C PHE A 223 2.67 11.81 21.86
N LYS A 224 2.73 11.43 23.15
CA LYS A 224 2.34 12.31 24.27
C LYS A 224 3.17 13.59 24.31
N SER A 225 4.48 13.47 24.06
CA SER A 225 5.42 14.60 24.09
C SER A 225 5.35 15.49 22.85
N ASP A 226 4.79 15.01 21.74
CA ASP A 226 4.63 15.79 20.52
C ASP A 226 3.57 16.88 20.70
N GLN A 227 3.96 18.13 20.47
CA GLN A 227 3.11 19.29 20.75
C GLN A 227 1.84 19.34 19.87
N ILE A 228 1.90 18.78 18.66
CA ILE A 228 0.79 18.83 17.70
C ILE A 228 -0.05 17.57 17.82
N ILE A 229 0.57 16.40 17.66
CA ILE A 229 -0.10 15.11 17.68
C ILE A 229 -0.62 14.80 19.07
N GLY A 230 0.18 14.97 20.12
CA GLY A 230 -0.23 14.65 21.50
C GLY A 230 -1.46 15.44 21.94
N SER A 231 -1.47 16.75 21.71
CA SER A 231 -2.61 17.62 22.03
C SER A 231 -3.86 17.25 21.23
N LYS A 232 -3.73 17.02 19.91
CA LYS A 232 -4.86 16.63 19.06
C LYS A 232 -5.38 15.24 19.42
N LEU A 233 -4.50 14.31 19.77
CA LEU A 233 -4.85 12.95 20.15
C LEU A 233 -5.64 12.96 21.46
N ALA A 234 -5.14 13.63 22.50
CA ALA A 234 -5.84 13.82 23.78
C ALA A 234 -7.28 14.35 23.59
N GLN A 235 -7.41 15.40 22.76
CA GLN A 235 -8.70 15.99 22.43
C GLN A 235 -9.62 15.05 21.64
N ALA A 236 -9.06 14.25 20.73
CA ALA A 236 -9.82 13.33 19.90
C ALA A 236 -10.36 12.14 20.69
N VAL A 237 -9.55 11.55 21.59
CA VAL A 237 -9.95 10.43 22.46
C VAL A 237 -10.63 10.87 23.76
N LYS A 238 -10.68 12.18 24.03
CA LYS A 238 -11.25 12.78 25.24
C LYS A 238 -10.63 12.22 26.53
N LYS A 239 -9.30 12.09 26.53
CA LYS A 239 -8.53 11.66 27.70
C LYS A 239 -7.53 12.73 28.10
N ASP A 240 -7.18 12.75 29.37
CA ASP A 240 -5.98 13.46 29.82
C ASP A 240 -4.75 12.90 29.09
N PRO A 241 -3.81 13.75 28.63
CA PRO A 241 -2.58 13.30 27.98
C PRO A 241 -1.85 12.21 28.75
N GLU A 242 -1.88 12.23 30.08
CA GLU A 242 -1.19 11.24 30.91
C GLU A 242 -1.76 9.82 30.77
N HIS A 243 -3.06 9.71 30.47
CA HIS A 243 -3.78 8.44 30.34
C HIS A 243 -3.87 7.91 28.90
N ILE A 244 -3.20 8.58 27.94
CA ILE A 244 -3.10 8.07 26.56
C ILE A 244 -2.27 6.80 26.56
N ARG A 245 -2.79 5.77 25.90
CA ARG A 245 -2.12 4.48 25.65
C ARG A 245 -1.97 4.23 24.16
N PHE A 246 -1.17 3.24 23.76
CA PHE A 246 -0.98 2.95 22.34
C PHE A 246 -2.28 2.60 21.59
N ILE A 247 -3.26 1.99 22.26
CA ILE A 247 -4.59 1.72 21.68
C ILE A 247 -5.33 3.01 21.25
N ASP A 248 -5.04 4.16 21.88
CA ASP A 248 -5.61 5.45 21.49
C ASP A 248 -4.99 5.95 20.17
N VAL A 249 -3.68 5.71 19.98
CA VAL A 249 -2.96 5.94 18.71
C VAL A 249 -3.54 5.05 17.62
N ALA A 250 -3.72 3.75 17.91
CA ALA A 250 -4.32 2.78 16.99
C ALA A 250 -5.76 3.17 16.62
N GLN A 251 -6.55 3.69 17.56
CA GLN A 251 -7.92 4.16 17.30
C GLN A 251 -7.94 5.35 16.33
N ALA A 252 -7.05 6.32 16.50
CA ALA A 252 -6.92 7.44 15.57
C ALA A 252 -6.49 6.97 14.17
N LEU A 253 -5.46 6.12 14.09
CA LEU A 253 -4.94 5.59 12.84
C LEU A 253 -5.99 4.77 12.08
N ALA A 254 -6.71 3.90 12.77
CA ALA A 254 -7.80 3.13 12.16
C ALA A 254 -8.95 4.02 11.71
N ALA A 255 -9.33 5.06 12.48
CA ALA A 255 -10.37 6.00 12.06
C ALA A 255 -9.97 6.72 10.75
N PHE A 256 -8.71 7.14 10.64
CA PHE A 256 -8.17 7.70 9.40
C PHE A 256 -8.24 6.70 8.24
N ILE A 257 -7.68 5.50 8.41
CA ILE A 257 -7.64 4.50 7.32
C ILE A 257 -9.06 4.12 6.86
N ARG A 258 -9.98 3.94 7.81
CA ARG A 258 -11.40 3.69 7.56
C ARG A 258 -12.05 4.78 6.73
N HIS A 259 -11.70 6.04 6.96
CA HIS A 259 -12.29 7.14 6.24
C HIS A 259 -11.63 7.33 4.87
N GLU A 260 -10.30 7.44 4.85
CA GLU A 260 -9.55 7.80 3.65
C GLU A 260 -9.69 6.72 2.58
N PHE A 261 -9.42 5.47 2.97
CA PHE A 261 -9.36 4.34 2.06
C PHE A 261 -10.66 3.55 1.99
N ARG A 262 -11.81 4.10 2.40
CA ARG A 262 -13.10 3.40 2.22
C ARG A 262 -13.39 3.12 0.76
N VAL A 263 -14.10 2.03 0.48
CA VAL A 263 -14.72 1.82 -0.83
C VAL A 263 -15.64 3.01 -1.13
N ARG A 264 -15.44 3.67 -2.28
CA ARG A 264 -16.28 4.76 -2.78
C ARG A 264 -17.02 4.29 -4.04
N SER A 265 -18.05 5.02 -4.45
CA SER A 265 -18.78 4.71 -5.68
C SER A 265 -17.84 4.70 -6.89
N THR A 266 -17.80 3.56 -7.58
CA THR A 266 -17.01 3.36 -8.82
C THR A 266 -17.92 3.38 -10.04
N ARG A 267 -17.34 3.38 -11.26
CA ARG A 267 -18.11 3.19 -12.49
C ARG A 267 -18.93 1.89 -12.46
N PHE A 268 -18.38 0.82 -11.89
CA PHE A 268 -19.09 -0.45 -11.75
C PHE A 268 -20.29 -0.35 -10.80
N HIS A 269 -20.14 0.34 -9.65
CA HIS A 269 -21.28 0.59 -8.76
C HIS A 269 -22.39 1.37 -9.48
N ARG A 270 -22.05 2.45 -10.19
CA ARG A 270 -23.05 3.22 -10.96
C ARG A 270 -23.72 2.35 -12.03
N PHE A 271 -22.97 1.52 -12.74
CA PHE A 271 -23.53 0.59 -13.72
C PHE A 271 -24.51 -0.41 -13.10
N VAL A 272 -24.18 -0.99 -11.94
CA VAL A 272 -25.03 -1.99 -11.29
C VAL A 272 -26.27 -1.36 -10.66
N PHE A 273 -26.11 -0.23 -9.98
CA PHE A 273 -27.13 0.29 -9.07
C PHE A 273 -27.86 1.55 -9.56
N ASP A 274 -27.27 2.31 -10.49
CA ASP A 274 -27.71 3.67 -10.83
C ASP A 274 -27.76 3.91 -12.36
N ASP A 275 -27.97 2.85 -13.15
CA ASP A 275 -28.05 2.90 -14.61
C ASP A 275 -26.85 3.55 -15.34
N GLY A 276 -25.67 3.53 -14.71
CA GLY A 276 -24.44 4.06 -15.28
C GLY A 276 -23.99 3.32 -16.56
N PRO A 277 -23.21 3.97 -17.42
CA PRO A 277 -22.76 3.40 -18.68
C PRO A 277 -21.71 2.30 -18.48
N ILE A 278 -21.68 1.35 -19.42
CA ILE A 278 -20.67 0.30 -19.53
C ILE A 278 -20.26 0.17 -21.01
N SER A 279 -18.97 -0.02 -21.28
CA SER A 279 -18.50 -0.29 -22.65
C SER A 279 -18.77 -1.74 -23.07
N GLN A 280 -18.71 -2.01 -24.37
CA GLN A 280 -18.86 -3.38 -24.87
C GLN A 280 -17.75 -4.31 -24.35
N SER A 281 -16.52 -3.81 -24.22
CA SER A 281 -15.41 -4.54 -23.60
C SER A 281 -15.65 -4.84 -22.12
N GLU A 282 -16.08 -3.84 -21.34
CA GLU A 282 -16.40 -4.00 -19.91
C GLU A 282 -17.53 -5.00 -19.69
N LEU A 283 -18.57 -4.97 -20.53
CA LEU A 283 -19.66 -5.95 -20.49
C LEU A 283 -19.15 -7.37 -20.80
N ASN A 284 -18.30 -7.53 -21.83
CA ASN A 284 -17.72 -8.82 -22.18
C ASN A 284 -16.86 -9.37 -21.03
N GLY A 285 -16.03 -8.53 -20.42
CA GLY A 285 -15.21 -8.86 -19.25
C GLY A 285 -16.05 -9.24 -18.04
N GLY A 286 -17.12 -8.49 -17.74
CA GLY A 286 -18.05 -8.80 -16.65
C GLY A 286 -18.75 -10.15 -16.84
N ILE A 287 -19.25 -10.45 -18.06
CA ILE A 287 -19.87 -11.74 -18.35
C ILE A 287 -18.87 -12.91 -18.21
N LEU A 288 -17.61 -12.70 -18.58
CA LEU A 288 -16.56 -13.68 -18.34
C LEU A 288 -16.32 -13.88 -16.83
N PHE A 289 -16.16 -12.79 -16.09
CA PHE A 289 -15.83 -12.77 -14.66
C PHE A 289 -16.88 -13.48 -13.80
N TYR A 290 -18.15 -13.16 -14.02
CA TYR A 290 -19.28 -13.73 -13.26
C TYR A 290 -19.80 -15.05 -13.83
N GLY A 291 -19.40 -15.40 -15.07
CA GLY A 291 -19.82 -16.61 -15.76
C GLY A 291 -18.69 -17.64 -15.87
N ARG A 292 -18.31 -17.96 -17.11
CA ARG A 292 -17.41 -19.10 -17.41
C ARG A 292 -16.00 -18.97 -16.85
N GLY A 293 -15.53 -17.77 -16.54
CA GLY A 293 -14.22 -17.53 -15.92
C GLY A 293 -14.19 -17.90 -14.44
N ARG A 294 -15.35 -18.05 -13.78
CA ARG A 294 -15.49 -18.41 -12.37
C ARG A 294 -14.71 -17.51 -11.38
N CYS A 295 -14.33 -16.31 -11.81
CA CYS A 295 -13.54 -15.38 -11.00
C CYS A 295 -14.30 -15.01 -9.72
N ALA A 296 -15.61 -14.76 -9.84
CA ALA A 296 -16.49 -14.42 -8.71
C ALA A 296 -16.72 -15.56 -7.70
N ALA A 297 -16.14 -16.75 -7.90
CA ALA A 297 -16.15 -17.80 -6.90
C ALA A 297 -15.27 -17.46 -5.69
N CYS A 298 -14.13 -16.79 -5.93
CA CYS A 298 -13.22 -16.29 -4.88
C CYS A 298 -13.21 -14.76 -4.82
N HIS A 299 -13.46 -14.07 -5.94
CA HIS A 299 -13.48 -12.61 -6.04
C HIS A 299 -14.91 -12.05 -6.04
N GLY A 300 -15.69 -12.43 -5.04
CA GLY A 300 -17.05 -11.94 -4.83
C GLY A 300 -17.15 -10.82 -3.79
N GLY A 301 -18.37 -10.41 -3.48
CA GLY A 301 -18.65 -9.49 -2.38
C GLY A 301 -18.30 -8.02 -2.67
N PRO A 302 -18.41 -7.16 -1.65
CA PRO A 302 -18.12 -5.74 -1.77
C PRO A 302 -16.62 -5.43 -2.00
N TYR A 303 -15.74 -6.39 -1.67
CA TYR A 303 -14.28 -6.24 -1.75
C TYR A 303 -13.64 -7.01 -2.91
N PHE A 304 -14.45 -7.66 -3.76
CA PHE A 304 -13.95 -8.59 -4.79
C PHE A 304 -13.00 -9.64 -4.20
N SER A 305 -13.36 -10.15 -3.03
CA SER A 305 -12.69 -11.21 -2.28
C SER A 305 -13.69 -11.85 -1.33
N ASP A 306 -13.64 -13.17 -1.21
CA ASP A 306 -14.35 -13.95 -0.20
C ASP A 306 -13.67 -13.92 1.19
N LEU A 307 -12.53 -13.21 1.29
CA LEU A 307 -11.67 -13.12 2.47
C LEU A 307 -11.20 -14.49 3.00
N GLN A 308 -11.21 -15.52 2.16
CA GLN A 308 -10.72 -16.85 2.49
C GLN A 308 -9.31 -17.09 1.93
N PHE A 309 -8.62 -18.08 2.51
CA PHE A 309 -7.32 -18.53 2.02
C PHE A 309 -7.47 -19.58 0.92
N HIS A 310 -6.81 -19.33 -0.21
CA HIS A 310 -6.78 -20.23 -1.35
C HIS A 310 -5.33 -20.52 -1.74
N ALA A 311 -4.99 -21.81 -1.86
CA ALA A 311 -3.72 -22.23 -2.44
C ALA A 311 -3.81 -22.19 -3.97
N VAL A 312 -3.27 -21.13 -4.57
CA VAL A 312 -3.13 -21.03 -6.02
C VAL A 312 -1.68 -21.32 -6.37
N ALA A 313 -1.43 -22.18 -7.35
CA ALA A 313 -0.07 -22.49 -7.78
C ALA A 313 0.52 -21.27 -8.51
N PHE A 314 1.39 -20.52 -7.85
CA PHE A 314 2.21 -19.47 -8.44
C PHE A 314 3.70 -19.82 -8.31
N PRO A 315 4.55 -19.46 -9.28
CA PRO A 315 5.99 -19.62 -9.14
C PRO A 315 6.51 -18.71 -8.01
N GLN A 316 7.36 -19.24 -7.14
CA GLN A 316 8.03 -18.44 -6.11
C GLN A 316 8.93 -17.39 -6.79
N ALA A 317 8.60 -16.12 -6.61
CA ALA A 317 9.43 -14.99 -7.01
C ALA A 317 10.06 -14.37 -5.75
N GLY A 318 11.38 -14.22 -5.74
CA GLY A 318 12.12 -13.63 -4.61
C GLY A 318 12.20 -14.53 -3.38
N PHE A 319 12.78 -13.98 -2.31
CA PHE A 319 12.94 -14.68 -1.04
C PHE A 319 11.66 -14.52 -0.21
N GLY A 320 10.93 -15.62 -0.01
CA GLY A 320 9.74 -15.61 0.85
C GLY A 320 10.10 -15.48 2.33
N LYS A 321 9.08 -15.44 3.20
CA LYS A 321 9.24 -15.26 4.66
C LYS A 321 10.16 -16.31 5.33
N ASN A 322 10.27 -17.51 4.75
CA ASN A 322 10.95 -18.66 5.35
C ASN A 322 12.09 -19.29 4.51
N GLY A 323 12.76 -18.55 3.61
CA GLY A 323 13.96 -19.15 3.02
C GLY A 323 14.56 -18.47 1.80
N PHE A 324 15.17 -17.29 1.99
CA PHE A 324 16.59 -17.00 1.73
C PHE A 324 16.78 -15.47 1.76
N GLY A 325 16.69 -14.86 2.95
CA GLY A 325 16.94 -13.42 3.21
C GLY A 325 16.35 -12.89 4.52
#